data_AF-A0A2W6CUA0-F1
#
_entry.id   AF-A0A2W6CUA0-F1
#
_cell.length_a   1.000
_cell.length_b   1.000
_cell.length_c   1.000
_cell.angle_alpha   90.00
_cell.angle_beta   90.00
_cell.angle_gamma   90.00
#
_symmetry.space_group_name_H-M   'P 1'
#
loop_
_entity.id
_entity.type
_entity.pdbx_description
1 polymer ?
#
loop_
_entity_poly.entity_id
_entity_poly.type
_entity_poly.pdbx_seq_one_letter_code
_entity_poly.pdbx_strand_id
1 'polypeptide(L)'
;MFGVAHRLTGTALALLVGVVGVLAGLALPFVPVIADQTTVSWPAPGHPVVSSTALFAPYRPAELAAAVPCSAIRAATDRGGAVTVLATGSYGDGLVLRTETGVARLMSGARVLSTTPVAGILGDCRTWVHAGPTGTVITIGTRTITLAGEPVPKVFAFRTDLDARQAAGMAVTARTASPFATSPSPVKILLIAVQLLAALIALGLLARGWRPVRGWLVFKAG
;
A
#
# COMPACT_ATOMS: atom_id res chain seq x y z
N MET A 1 -9.14 -42.15 -48.12
CA MET A 1 -8.60 -42.32 -46.75
C MET A 1 -7.71 -41.16 -46.27
N PHE A 2 -6.90 -40.52 -47.13
CA PHE A 2 -6.04 -39.38 -46.73
C PHE A 2 -6.76 -38.15 -46.12
N GLY A 3 -8.00 -37.87 -46.52
CA GLY A 3 -8.77 -36.72 -46.01
C GLY A 3 -9.38 -36.88 -44.61
N VAL A 4 -9.43 -38.10 -44.05
CA VAL A 4 -9.97 -38.37 -42.70
C VAL A 4 -8.86 -38.25 -41.66
N ALA A 5 -7.67 -38.80 -41.97
CA ALA A 5 -6.49 -38.69 -41.10
C ALA A 5 -6.09 -37.22 -40.88
N HIS A 6 -6.03 -36.40 -41.94
CA HIS A 6 -5.74 -34.97 -41.83
C HIS A 6 -6.77 -34.17 -41.01
N ARG A 7 -8.05 -34.58 -41.04
CA ARG A 7 -9.09 -33.94 -40.22
C ARG A 7 -8.94 -34.28 -38.74
N LEU A 8 -8.59 -35.51 -38.41
CA LEU A 8 -8.36 -35.97 -37.03
C LEU A 8 -7.12 -35.31 -36.41
N THR A 9 -6.03 -35.13 -37.17
CA THR A 9 -4.84 -34.42 -36.69
C THR A 9 -5.12 -32.94 -36.44
N GLY A 10 -5.92 -32.30 -37.31
CA GLY A 10 -6.31 -30.90 -37.17
C GLY A 10 -7.21 -30.63 -35.95
N THR A 11 -8.16 -31.52 -35.64
CA THR A 11 -9.01 -31.39 -34.44
C THR A 11 -8.27 -31.66 -33.14
N ALA A 12 -7.39 -32.67 -33.09
CA ALA A 12 -6.57 -32.93 -31.91
C ALA A 12 -5.64 -31.75 -31.58
N LEU A 13 -5.04 -31.13 -32.60
CA LEU A 13 -4.22 -29.94 -32.45
C LEU A 13 -5.04 -28.74 -31.94
N ALA A 14 -6.23 -28.50 -32.52
CA ALA A 14 -7.12 -27.42 -32.07
C ALA A 14 -7.52 -27.58 -30.60
N LEU A 15 -7.83 -28.81 -30.18
CA LEU A 15 -8.21 -29.12 -28.80
C LEU A 15 -7.04 -28.93 -27.84
N LEU A 16 -5.85 -29.41 -28.19
CA LEU A 16 -4.65 -29.23 -27.36
C LEU A 16 -4.30 -27.75 -27.19
N VAL A 17 -4.34 -26.97 -28.27
CA VAL A 17 -4.09 -25.53 -28.23
C VAL A 17 -5.15 -24.81 -27.38
N GLY A 18 -6.43 -25.16 -27.53
CA GLY A 18 -7.50 -24.61 -26.72
C GLY A 18 -7.33 -24.91 -25.22
N VAL A 19 -6.97 -26.14 -24.86
CA VAL A 19 -6.71 -26.54 -23.47
C VAL A 19 -5.53 -25.77 -22.88
N VAL A 20 -4.41 -25.66 -23.61
CA VAL A 20 -3.24 -24.88 -23.16
C VAL A 20 -3.63 -23.43 -22.92
N GLY A 21 -4.43 -22.84 -23.81
CA GLY A 21 -4.94 -21.50 -23.61
C GLY A 21 -5.79 -21.37 -22.34
N VAL A 22 -6.80 -22.23 -22.18
CA VAL A 22 -7.64 -22.22 -20.97
C VAL A 22 -6.82 -22.34 -19.69
N LEU A 23 -5.86 -23.25 -19.65
CA LEU A 23 -4.98 -23.43 -18.49
C LEU A 23 -4.11 -22.20 -18.23
N ALA A 24 -3.55 -21.59 -19.28
CA ALA A 24 -2.80 -20.33 -19.16
C ALA A 24 -3.69 -19.21 -18.60
N GLY A 25 -4.91 -19.06 -19.11
CA GLY A 25 -5.89 -18.10 -18.63
C GLY A 25 -6.24 -18.29 -17.15
N LEU A 26 -6.43 -19.53 -16.71
CA LEU A 26 -6.71 -19.86 -15.31
C LEU A 26 -5.52 -19.59 -14.38
N ALA A 27 -4.29 -19.69 -14.89
CA ALA A 27 -3.09 -19.42 -14.11
C ALA A 27 -2.83 -17.91 -13.91
N LEU A 28 -3.22 -17.05 -14.86
CA LEU A 28 -2.96 -15.59 -14.85
C LEU A 28 -3.22 -14.83 -13.53
N PRO A 29 -4.33 -15.05 -12.78
CA PRO A 29 -4.58 -14.34 -11.52
C PRO A 29 -3.58 -14.71 -10.42
N PHE A 30 -2.94 -15.88 -10.52
CA PHE A 30 -1.98 -16.39 -9.54
C PHE A 30 -0.52 -16.09 -9.93
N VAL A 31 -0.28 -15.64 -11.16
CA VAL A 31 1.07 -15.26 -11.61
C VAL A 31 1.49 -13.94 -10.95
N PRO A 32 2.75 -13.84 -10.45
CA PRO A 32 3.24 -12.68 -9.72
C PRO A 32 3.10 -11.36 -10.49
N VAL A 33 2.90 -10.29 -9.73
CA VAL A 33 2.93 -8.89 -10.17
C VAL A 33 4.03 -8.15 -9.43
N ILE A 34 4.51 -7.06 -10.00
CA ILE A 34 5.45 -6.15 -9.36
C ILE A 34 4.64 -4.96 -8.83
N ALA A 35 4.80 -4.63 -7.54
CA ALA A 35 4.09 -3.54 -6.88
C ALA A 35 5.07 -2.45 -6.44
N ASP A 36 4.76 -1.20 -6.75
CA ASP A 36 5.60 -0.07 -6.38
C ASP A 36 5.31 0.40 -4.95
N GLN A 37 6.38 0.71 -4.21
CA GLN A 37 6.32 1.27 -2.86
C GLN A 37 7.09 2.58 -2.80
N THR A 38 6.48 3.61 -2.23
CA THR A 38 7.14 4.90 -2.02
C THR A 38 7.34 5.14 -0.54
N THR A 39 8.55 5.53 -0.15
CA THR A 39 8.86 5.96 1.22
C THR A 39 8.99 7.47 1.26
N VAL A 40 8.19 8.11 2.12
CA VAL A 40 8.27 9.53 2.44
C VAL A 40 8.99 9.68 3.77
N SER A 41 10.03 10.53 3.80
CA SER A 41 10.76 10.87 5.02
C SER A 41 10.52 12.33 5.39
N TRP A 42 10.38 12.58 6.68
CA TRP A 42 10.28 13.91 7.27
C TRP A 42 11.19 14.01 8.50
N PRO A 43 12.06 15.02 8.61
CA PRO A 43 12.35 16.02 7.58
C PRO A 43 12.96 15.39 6.33
N ALA A 44 12.91 16.11 5.21
CA ALA A 44 13.60 15.66 4.01
C ALA A 44 15.12 15.55 4.30
N PRO A 45 15.84 14.58 3.70
CA PRO A 45 17.26 14.41 3.93
C PRO A 45 18.04 15.72 3.73
N GLY A 46 18.84 16.12 4.72
CA GLY A 46 19.62 17.37 4.68
C GLY A 46 18.84 18.64 5.02
N HIS A 47 17.53 18.55 5.31
CA HIS A 47 16.70 19.70 5.70
C HIS A 47 16.39 19.73 7.21
N PRO A 48 16.20 20.93 7.79
CA PRO A 48 15.78 21.06 9.18
C PRO A 48 14.34 20.55 9.38
N VAL A 49 14.00 20.27 10.65
CA VAL A 49 12.63 19.90 11.03
C VAL A 49 11.74 21.15 10.96
N VAL A 50 10.85 21.16 9.97
CA VAL A 50 9.85 22.22 9.77
C VAL A 50 8.51 21.61 9.38
N SER A 51 7.42 22.26 9.79
CA SER A 51 6.07 21.84 9.44
C SER A 51 5.91 21.74 7.91
N SER A 52 5.50 20.57 7.42
CA SER A 52 5.42 20.26 5.99
C SER A 52 4.09 19.58 5.66
N THR A 53 3.53 19.86 4.48
CA THR A 53 2.36 19.15 3.97
C THR A 53 2.75 17.78 3.44
N ALA A 54 1.94 16.75 3.73
CA ALA A 54 2.19 15.39 3.26
C ALA A 54 0.83 14.68 3.10
N LEU A 55 0.30 14.70 1.88
CA LEU A 55 -1.01 14.13 1.55
C LEU A 55 -0.85 12.75 0.94
N PHE A 56 -1.51 11.76 1.53
CA PHE A 56 -1.49 10.38 1.07
C PHE A 56 -2.84 10.01 0.45
N ALA A 57 -2.83 9.19 -0.59
CA ALA A 57 -4.02 8.63 -1.21
C ALA A 57 -3.91 7.10 -1.22
N PRO A 58 -4.71 6.38 -0.41
CA PRO A 58 -5.67 6.89 0.59
C PRO A 58 -4.95 7.59 1.76
N TYR A 59 -5.67 8.43 2.53
CA TYR A 59 -5.12 9.25 3.62
C TYR A 59 -4.38 8.49 4.74
N ARG A 60 -4.34 7.15 4.69
CA ARG A 60 -3.56 6.30 5.58
C ARG A 60 -2.45 5.64 4.76
N PRO A 61 -1.16 5.86 5.10
CA PRO A 61 -0.09 5.08 4.51
C PRO A 61 -0.21 3.60 4.96
N ALA A 62 0.51 2.71 4.28
CA ALA A 62 0.56 1.30 4.65
C ALA A 62 1.29 1.10 5.97
N GLU A 63 2.33 1.91 6.22
CA GLU A 63 3.08 1.95 7.47
C GLU A 63 3.49 3.38 7.80
N LEU A 64 3.61 3.65 9.09
CA LEU A 64 4.12 4.90 9.64
C LEU A 64 5.06 4.59 10.80
N ALA A 65 6.28 5.10 10.77
CA ALA A 65 7.17 5.14 11.92
C ALA A 65 7.49 6.59 12.29
N ALA A 66 7.39 6.94 13.55
CA ALA A 66 7.72 8.26 14.06
C ALA A 66 8.68 8.14 15.25
N ALA A 67 9.68 9.01 15.26
CA ALA A 67 10.75 9.11 16.20
C ALA A 67 10.74 10.51 16.80
N VAL A 68 10.50 10.60 18.10
CA VAL A 68 10.51 11.89 18.80
C VAL A 68 11.50 11.80 19.96
N PRO A 69 12.59 12.57 19.96
CA PRO A 69 13.52 12.58 21.09
C PRO A 69 12.85 13.21 22.31
N CYS A 70 13.18 12.70 23.49
CA CYS A 70 12.65 13.21 24.75
C CYS A 70 13.07 14.67 25.02
N SER A 71 14.16 15.14 24.43
CA SER A 71 14.55 16.56 24.44
C SER A 71 13.51 17.46 23.76
N ALA A 72 12.91 17.03 22.65
CA ALA A 72 11.85 17.78 21.97
C ALA A 72 10.57 17.85 22.82
N ILE A 73 10.22 16.76 23.52
CA ILE A 73 9.08 16.72 24.45
C ILE A 73 9.31 17.66 25.64
N ARG A 74 10.53 17.69 26.18
CA ARG A 74 10.92 18.64 27.25
C ARG A 74 10.83 20.08 26.75
N ALA A 75 11.44 20.39 25.60
CA ALA A 75 11.41 21.73 25.00
C ALA A 75 9.97 22.22 24.75
N ALA A 76 9.06 21.34 24.33
CA ALA A 76 7.65 21.68 24.14
C ALA A 76 6.94 21.99 25.48
N THR A 77 7.37 21.36 26.57
CA THR A 77 6.81 21.61 27.90
C THR A 77 7.33 22.92 28.48
N ASP A 78 8.62 23.21 28.28
CA ASP A 78 9.28 24.42 28.77
C ASP A 78 8.70 25.71 28.14
N ARG A 79 8.15 25.61 26.93
CA ARG A 79 7.41 26.71 26.27
C ARG A 79 6.12 27.10 27.00
N GLY A 80 5.57 26.22 27.84
CA GLY A 80 4.31 26.43 28.55
C GLY A 80 3.08 26.34 27.65
N GLY A 81 1.90 26.25 28.28
CA GLY A 81 0.65 26.07 27.56
C GLY A 81 0.55 24.71 26.86
N ALA A 82 -0.22 24.67 25.78
CA ALA A 82 -0.53 23.45 25.06
C ALA A 82 0.19 23.44 23.70
N VAL A 83 1.27 22.66 23.57
CA VAL A 83 2.24 22.71 22.45
C VAL A 83 2.29 21.40 21.68
N THR A 84 2.12 21.46 20.36
CA THR A 84 2.16 20.29 19.48
C THR A 84 3.60 19.90 19.16
N VAL A 85 4.04 18.73 19.65
CA VAL A 85 5.37 18.19 19.34
C VAL A 85 5.36 17.59 17.93
N LEU A 86 4.39 16.72 17.64
CA LEU A 86 4.20 16.10 16.33
C LEU A 86 2.71 15.91 16.07
N ALA A 87 2.23 16.31 14.89
CA ALA A 87 0.89 15.97 14.42
C ALA A 87 0.92 15.52 12.96
N THR A 88 0.29 14.38 12.66
CA THR A 88 0.12 13.91 11.26
C THR A 88 -1.17 14.43 10.61
N GLY A 89 -2.08 14.99 11.41
CA GLY A 89 -3.40 15.46 10.99
C GLY A 89 -4.06 16.29 12.09
N SER A 90 -5.33 16.66 11.89
CA SER A 90 -6.14 17.29 12.94
C SER A 90 -6.48 16.31 14.06
N TYR A 91 -6.89 16.86 15.21
CA TYR A 91 -7.56 16.11 16.26
C TYR A 91 -8.73 15.30 15.68
N GLY A 92 -8.83 14.02 16.07
CA GLY A 92 -9.87 13.13 15.56
C GLY A 92 -9.45 12.24 14.39
N ASP A 93 -8.41 12.62 13.62
CA ASP A 93 -8.04 11.91 12.39
C ASP A 93 -6.59 11.43 12.31
N GLY A 94 -5.63 12.18 12.86
CA GLY A 94 -4.20 11.87 12.80
C GLY A 94 -3.60 11.36 14.12
N LEU A 95 -2.30 11.09 14.08
CA LEU A 95 -1.47 10.91 15.28
C LEU A 95 -1.10 12.30 15.79
N VAL A 96 -1.31 12.55 17.10
CA VAL A 96 -0.98 13.83 17.73
C VAL A 96 -0.23 13.57 19.04
N LEU A 97 1.00 14.07 19.13
CA LEU A 97 1.78 14.17 20.36
C LEU A 97 1.79 15.63 20.80
N ARG A 98 1.15 15.93 21.93
CA ARG A 98 1.05 17.29 22.49
C ARG A 98 1.46 17.30 23.95
N THR A 99 2.14 18.36 24.36
CA THR A 99 2.41 18.66 25.77
C THR A 99 1.42 19.69 26.26
N GLU A 100 0.89 19.51 27.47
CA GLU A 100 0.03 20.47 28.14
C GLU A 100 0.12 20.27 29.65
N THR A 101 0.25 21.35 30.41
CA THR A 101 0.27 21.31 31.89
C THR A 101 1.31 20.32 32.46
N GLY A 102 2.49 20.21 31.85
CA GLY A 102 3.57 19.29 32.30
C GLY A 102 3.38 17.82 31.90
N VAL A 103 2.39 17.52 31.06
CA VAL A 103 2.05 16.15 30.65
C VAL A 103 2.12 16.03 29.12
N ALA A 104 2.76 14.97 28.63
CA ALA A 104 2.76 14.59 27.22
C ALA A 104 1.63 13.60 26.95
N ARG A 105 0.75 13.94 25.99
CA ARG A 105 -0.36 13.10 25.53
C ARG A 105 -0.11 12.67 24.09
N LEU A 106 -0.09 11.35 23.86
CA LEU A 106 -0.06 10.75 22.54
C LEU A 106 -1.46 10.24 22.20
N MET A 107 -1.99 10.71 21.08
CA MET A 107 -3.34 10.43 20.62
C MET A 107 -3.31 9.89 19.20
N SER A 108 -4.22 8.97 18.88
CA SER A 108 -4.53 8.54 17.53
C SER A 108 -6.02 8.76 17.29
N GLY A 109 -6.34 9.64 16.35
CA GLY A 109 -7.71 10.10 16.14
C GLY A 109 -8.27 10.80 17.37
N ALA A 110 -9.41 10.32 17.87
CA ALA A 110 -10.05 10.82 19.09
C ALA A 110 -9.58 10.09 20.37
N ARG A 111 -8.75 9.04 20.24
CA ARG A 111 -8.35 8.18 21.35
C ARG A 111 -7.01 8.62 21.93
N VAL A 112 -6.94 8.74 23.25
CA VAL A 112 -5.67 8.91 23.99
C VAL A 112 -5.01 7.54 24.14
N LEU A 113 -3.82 7.39 23.58
CA LEU A 113 -3.03 6.14 23.62
C LEU A 113 -2.06 6.11 24.81
N SER A 114 -1.48 7.26 25.15
CA SER A 114 -0.57 7.38 26.29
C SER A 114 -0.62 8.78 26.88
N THR A 115 -0.53 8.85 28.19
CA THR A 115 -0.41 10.08 28.98
C THR A 115 0.79 9.90 29.90
N THR A 116 1.82 10.74 29.74
CA THR A 116 3.10 10.60 30.45
C THR A 116 3.50 11.93 31.08
N PRO A 117 3.71 11.99 32.41
CA PRO A 117 4.27 13.17 33.06
C PRO A 117 5.68 13.46 32.52
N VAL A 118 5.94 14.69 32.08
CA VAL A 118 7.23 15.05 31.47
C VAL A 118 8.36 15.09 32.49
N ALA A 119 8.05 15.41 33.76
CA ALA A 119 9.00 15.35 34.86
C ALA A 119 9.59 13.95 35.10
N GLY A 120 8.88 12.88 34.71
CA GLY A 120 9.36 11.50 34.80
C GLY A 120 10.23 11.05 33.62
N ILE A 121 10.41 11.90 32.60
CA ILE A 121 11.20 11.59 31.41
C ILE A 121 12.66 11.95 31.70
N LEU A 122 13.45 10.93 32.05
CA LEU A 122 14.87 11.08 32.39
C LEU A 122 15.78 10.70 31.21
N GLY A 123 16.89 11.44 31.06
CA GLY A 123 17.93 11.17 30.07
C GLY A 123 17.54 11.41 28.61
N ASP A 124 18.36 10.87 27.70
CA ASP A 124 18.21 11.01 26.25
C ASP A 124 17.39 9.85 25.65
N CYS A 125 16.18 9.67 26.17
CA CYS A 125 15.26 8.69 25.61
C CYS A 125 14.66 9.14 24.27
N ARG A 126 14.04 8.18 23.58
CA ARG A 126 13.28 8.41 22.34
C ARG A 126 11.92 7.75 22.46
N THR A 127 10.90 8.48 22.04
CA THR A 127 9.56 7.95 21.82
C THR A 127 9.48 7.45 20.38
N TRP A 128 9.28 6.16 20.21
CA TRP A 128 9.08 5.51 18.92
C TRP A 128 7.62 5.11 18.77
N VAL A 129 7.02 5.44 17.64
CA VAL A 129 5.68 4.98 17.25
C VAL A 129 5.84 4.23 15.94
N HIS A 130 5.40 2.98 15.89
CA HIS A 130 5.35 2.19 14.66
C HIS A 130 3.93 1.69 14.45
N ALA A 131 3.28 2.14 13.40
CA ALA A 131 1.94 1.71 13.01
C ALA A 131 2.01 0.99 11.66
N GLY A 132 1.47 -0.22 11.60
CA GLY A 132 1.48 -1.05 10.40
C GLY A 132 0.29 -2.03 10.35
N PRO A 133 0.35 -3.03 9.45
CA PRO A 133 -0.77 -3.95 9.22
C PRO A 133 -1.21 -4.75 10.45
N THR A 134 -0.30 -5.01 11.39
CA THR A 134 -0.56 -5.80 12.60
C THR A 134 -1.06 -4.95 13.77
N GLY A 135 -1.03 -3.62 13.65
CA GLY A 135 -1.40 -2.68 14.71
C GLY A 135 -0.33 -1.62 14.95
N THR A 136 -0.44 -0.95 16.10
CA THR A 136 0.45 0.14 16.50
C THR A 136 1.25 -0.24 17.75
N VAL A 137 2.55 -0.02 17.71
CA VAL A 137 3.48 -0.22 18.83
C VAL A 137 4.10 1.12 19.20
N ILE A 138 4.02 1.49 20.48
CA ILE A 138 4.59 2.72 21.02
C ILE A 138 5.64 2.34 22.04
N THR A 139 6.86 2.82 21.87
CA THR A 139 7.97 2.63 22.80
C THR A 139 8.37 3.99 23.37
N ILE A 140 8.40 4.14 24.69
CA ILE A 140 8.78 5.37 25.40
C ILE A 140 9.86 4.98 26.41
N GLY A 141 11.12 5.26 26.07
CA GLY A 141 12.25 4.76 26.88
C GLY A 141 12.22 3.24 26.93
N THR A 142 12.04 2.66 28.12
CA THR A 142 11.95 1.20 28.33
C THR A 142 10.51 0.66 28.29
N ARG A 143 9.51 1.54 28.30
CA ARG A 143 8.10 1.14 28.31
C ARG A 143 7.60 0.90 26.90
N THR A 144 6.98 -0.24 26.65
CA THR A 144 6.35 -0.57 25.37
C THR A 144 4.84 -0.76 25.54
N ILE A 145 4.06 -0.20 24.62
CA ILE A 145 2.60 -0.32 24.55
C ILE A 145 2.26 -0.87 23.18
N THR A 146 1.57 -2.01 23.14
CA THR A 146 1.14 -2.66 21.89
C THR A 146 -0.37 -2.56 21.76
N LEU A 147 -0.83 -2.00 20.65
CA LEU A 147 -2.23 -1.79 20.30
C LEU A 147 -2.54 -2.64 19.07
N ALA A 148 -2.87 -3.91 19.28
CA ALA A 148 -3.21 -4.84 18.22
C ALA A 148 -4.44 -4.35 17.44
N GLY A 149 -4.38 -4.40 16.10
CA GLY A 149 -5.47 -3.98 15.22
C GLY A 149 -5.74 -2.47 15.17
N GLU A 150 -5.00 -1.64 15.92
CA GLU A 150 -5.11 -0.18 15.82
C GLU A 150 -4.61 0.27 14.44
N PRO A 151 -5.46 0.90 13.61
CA PRO A 151 -5.13 1.22 12.23
C PRO A 151 -4.05 2.29 12.13
N VAL A 152 -3.28 2.26 11.05
CA VAL A 152 -2.30 3.30 10.74
C VAL A 152 -2.99 4.67 10.68
N PRO A 153 -2.54 5.68 11.46
CA PRO A 153 -3.21 6.98 11.55
C PRO A 153 -3.23 7.72 10.21
N LYS A 154 -4.20 8.62 10.02
CA LYS A 154 -4.26 9.42 8.79
C LYS A 154 -3.11 10.42 8.77
N VAL A 155 -2.60 10.71 7.58
CA VAL A 155 -1.51 11.66 7.34
C VAL A 155 -1.94 12.69 6.29
N PHE A 156 -1.95 13.95 6.71
CA PHE A 156 -2.24 15.12 5.88
C PHE A 156 -1.08 16.14 5.88
N ALA A 157 -0.29 16.14 6.95
CA ALA A 157 0.88 16.99 7.14
C ALA A 157 1.77 16.37 8.21
N PHE A 158 3.01 16.82 8.33
CA PHE A 158 3.82 16.64 9.52
C PHE A 158 3.98 18.02 10.16
N ARG A 159 3.29 18.25 11.27
CA ARG A 159 3.26 19.54 11.98
C ARG A 159 3.96 19.46 13.32
N THR A 160 4.67 20.52 13.65
CA THR A 160 5.27 20.76 14.96
C THR A 160 5.18 22.26 15.25
N ASP A 161 4.92 22.60 16.51
CA ASP A 161 4.99 23.98 16.99
C ASP A 161 6.42 24.36 17.39
N LEU A 162 7.32 23.38 17.53
CA LEU A 162 8.73 23.57 17.89
C LEU A 162 9.51 24.23 16.76
N ASP A 163 10.53 25.01 17.13
CA ASP A 163 11.51 25.49 16.15
C ASP A 163 12.46 24.34 15.73
N ALA A 164 13.19 24.55 14.63
CA ALA A 164 14.05 23.53 14.05
C ALA A 164 15.15 23.01 14.99
N ARG A 165 15.62 23.83 15.95
CA ARG A 165 16.66 23.41 16.91
C ARG A 165 16.07 22.55 18.00
N GLN A 166 14.89 22.93 18.51
CA GLN A 166 14.17 22.18 19.54
C GLN A 166 13.62 20.86 19.01
N ALA A 167 13.24 20.82 17.74
CA ALA A 167 12.75 19.63 17.06
C ALA A 167 13.87 18.73 16.49
N ALA A 168 15.15 19.10 16.68
CA ALA A 168 16.26 18.36 16.13
C ALA A 168 16.26 16.88 16.57
N GLY A 169 16.46 15.97 15.60
CA GLY A 169 16.43 14.53 15.83
C GLY A 169 15.03 13.90 15.77
N MET A 170 13.98 14.69 15.53
CA MET A 170 12.68 14.14 15.12
C MET A 170 12.78 13.54 13.71
N ALA A 171 12.16 12.39 13.52
CA ALA A 171 12.07 11.76 12.21
C ALA A 171 10.73 11.05 12.07
N VAL A 172 10.15 11.08 10.87
CA VAL A 172 8.97 10.32 10.50
C VAL A 172 9.23 9.67 9.14
N THR A 173 8.91 8.39 9.03
CA THR A 173 8.93 7.67 7.77
C THR A 173 7.56 7.07 7.53
N ALA A 174 6.95 7.38 6.39
CA ALA A 174 5.68 6.82 5.97
C ALA A 174 5.88 6.03 4.68
N ARG A 175 5.36 4.81 4.61
CA ARG A 175 5.42 3.97 3.41
C ARG A 175 4.05 3.89 2.76
N THR A 176 3.97 4.28 1.50
CA THR A 176 2.77 4.07 0.69
C THR A 176 2.78 2.64 0.18
N ALA A 177 1.60 2.01 0.21
CA ALA A 177 1.35 0.86 -0.66
C ALA A 177 0.14 1.25 -1.50
N SER A 178 0.33 1.34 -2.81
CA SER A 178 -0.78 1.42 -3.73
C SER A 178 -1.09 0.00 -4.19
N PRO A 179 -2.17 -0.64 -3.71
CA PRO A 179 -2.54 -1.97 -4.19
C PRO A 179 -2.92 -1.95 -5.69
N PHE A 180 -3.10 -0.77 -6.26
CA PHE A 180 -3.50 -0.57 -7.66
C PHE A 180 -2.32 -0.21 -8.58
N ALA A 181 -1.18 0.25 -8.04
CA ALA A 181 0.02 0.55 -8.83
C ALA A 181 0.86 -0.71 -9.00
N THR A 182 0.41 -1.60 -9.89
CA THR A 182 1.12 -2.84 -10.20
C THR A 182 1.43 -2.96 -11.69
N SER A 183 2.56 -3.59 -12.00
CA SER A 183 2.93 -3.96 -13.36
C SER A 183 3.02 -5.49 -13.49
N PRO A 184 2.66 -6.05 -14.66
CA PRO A 184 2.75 -7.49 -14.88
C PRO A 184 4.22 -7.91 -14.90
N SER A 185 4.57 -8.98 -14.18
CA SER A 185 5.90 -9.56 -14.23
C SER A 185 6.23 -10.11 -15.63
N PRO A 186 7.51 -10.31 -16.00
CA PRO A 186 7.87 -10.93 -17.27
C PRO A 186 7.20 -12.29 -17.51
N VAL A 187 7.04 -13.10 -16.45
CA VAL A 187 6.35 -14.39 -16.50
C VAL A 187 4.86 -14.21 -16.83
N LYS A 188 4.22 -13.18 -16.26
CA LYS A 188 2.82 -12.85 -16.54
C LYS A 188 2.62 -12.38 -17.98
N ILE A 189 3.54 -11.54 -18.48
CA ILE A 189 3.56 -11.09 -19.87
C ILE A 189 3.68 -12.30 -20.81
N LEU A 190 4.59 -13.24 -20.51
CA LEU A 190 4.74 -14.47 -21.31
C LEU A 190 3.46 -15.30 -21.33
N LEU A 191 2.82 -15.53 -20.17
CA LEU A 191 1.56 -16.27 -20.10
C LEU A 191 0.43 -15.59 -20.87
N ILE A 192 0.34 -14.26 -20.81
CA ILE A 192 -0.63 -13.49 -21.62
C ILE A 192 -0.36 -13.73 -23.11
N ALA A 193 0.90 -13.67 -23.54
CA ALA A 193 1.26 -13.90 -24.94
C ALA A 193 0.90 -15.33 -25.40
N VAL A 194 1.21 -16.35 -24.59
CA VAL A 194 0.83 -17.75 -24.86
C VAL A 194 -0.69 -17.89 -24.97
N GLN A 195 -1.44 -17.27 -24.06
CA GLN A 195 -2.90 -17.32 -24.07
C GLN A 195 -3.50 -16.67 -25.33
N LEU A 196 -2.99 -15.49 -25.71
CA LEU A 196 -3.42 -14.80 -26.93
C LEU A 196 -3.10 -15.61 -28.19
N LEU A 197 -1.90 -16.18 -28.28
CA LEU A 197 -1.50 -17.02 -29.41
C LEU A 197 -2.37 -18.28 -29.50
N ALA A 198 -2.63 -18.94 -28.38
CA ALA A 198 -3.50 -20.11 -28.33
C ALA A 198 -4.93 -19.79 -28.81
N ALA A 199 -5.49 -18.66 -28.35
CA ALA A 199 -6.80 -18.20 -28.79
C ALA A 199 -6.84 -17.90 -30.30
N LEU A 200 -5.83 -17.21 -30.83
CA LEU A 200 -5.73 -16.90 -32.26
C LEU A 200 -5.62 -18.16 -33.12
N ILE A 201 -4.80 -19.14 -32.70
CA ILE A 201 -4.65 -20.42 -33.42
C ILE A 201 -5.96 -21.20 -33.38
N ALA A 202 -6.63 -21.29 -32.21
CA ALA A 202 -7.89 -22.00 -32.07
C ALA A 202 -9.00 -21.38 -32.95
N LEU A 203 -9.13 -20.05 -32.95
CA LEU A 203 -10.07 -19.34 -33.82
C LEU A 203 -9.74 -19.51 -35.31
N GLY A 204 -8.46 -19.45 -35.68
CA GLY A 204 -8.01 -19.68 -37.06
C GLY A 204 -8.33 -21.09 -37.55
N LEU A 205 -8.15 -22.11 -36.72
CA LEU A 205 -8.51 -23.50 -37.03
C LEU A 205 -10.03 -23.67 -37.15
N LEU A 206 -10.80 -23.04 -36.25
CA LEU A 206 -12.26 -23.05 -36.30
C LEU A 206 -12.79 -22.40 -37.58
N ALA A 207 -12.27 -21.22 -37.94
CA ALA A 207 -12.68 -20.49 -39.15
C ALA A 207 -12.38 -21.28 -40.43
N ARG A 208 -11.24 -21.99 -40.50
CA ARG A 208 -10.90 -22.85 -41.64
C ARG A 208 -11.76 -24.12 -41.70
N GLY A 209 -12.23 -24.62 -40.56
CA GLY A 209 -13.15 -25.75 -40.46
C GLY A 209 -14.60 -25.39 -40.76
N TRP A 210 -14.95 -24.11 -40.68
CA TRP A 210 -16.31 -23.60 -40.92
C TRP A 210 -16.66 -23.67 -42.42
N ARG A 211 -17.57 -24.57 -42.78
CA ARG A 211 -18.25 -24.56 -44.09
C ARG A 211 -19.67 -24.04 -43.86
N PRO A 212 -20.06 -22.86 -44.38
CA PRO A 212 -21.44 -22.43 -44.29
C PRO A 212 -22.31 -23.45 -45.04
N VAL A 213 -23.26 -24.07 -44.32
CA VAL A 213 -24.27 -24.93 -44.94
C VAL A 213 -25.20 -24.01 -45.73
N ARG A 214 -24.84 -23.78 -46.99
CA ARG A 214 -25.61 -22.98 -47.93
C ARG A 214 -26.74 -23.85 -48.47
N GLY A 215 -27.83 -23.95 -47.73
CA GLY A 215 -29.03 -24.64 -48.19
C GLY A 215 -30.18 -24.41 -47.25
N TRP A 216 -31.08 -23.49 -47.63
CA TRP A 216 -32.54 -23.55 -47.46
C TRP A 216 -33.17 -22.22 -47.94
N LEU A 217 -33.09 -21.96 -49.24
CA LEU A 217 -34.00 -21.06 -49.96
C LEU A 217 -34.19 -21.64 -51.36
N VAL A 218 -34.98 -22.73 -51.46
CA VAL A 218 -35.63 -23.09 -52.72
C VAL A 218 -37.11 -22.92 -52.50
N PHE A 219 -37.62 -21.84 -53.08
CA PHE A 219 -39.02 -21.57 -53.38
C PHE A 219 -39.74 -22.85 -53.82
N LYS A 220 -40.83 -23.21 -53.14
CA LYS A 220 -41.85 -24.09 -53.71
C LYS A 220 -43.01 -23.20 -54.17
N ALA A 221 -42.95 -22.78 -55.43
CA ALA A 221 -44.12 -22.36 -56.20
C ALA A 221 -44.48 -23.56 -57.08
N GLY A 222 -45.72 -24.04 -56.96
CA GLY A 222 -46.27 -25.21 -57.63
C GLY A 222 -47.56 -25.61 -56.94
#